data_AF-A0A3M1W7W2-F1
#
_entry.id   AF-A0A3M1W7W2-F1
#
_cell.length_a   1.000
_cell.length_b   1.000
_cell.length_c   1.000
_cell.angle_alpha   90.00
_cell.angle_beta   90.00
_cell.angle_gamma   90.00
#
_symmetry.space_group_name_H-M   'P 1'
#
loop_
_entity.id
_entity.type
_entity.pdbx_description
1 polymer ?
#
loop_
_entity_poly.entity_id
_entity_poly.type
_entity_poly.pdbx_seq_one_letter_code
_entity_poly.pdbx_strand_id
1 'polypeptide(L)'
;MPTLRHRVHLYAPVRGGWRTALSAEGKHALLCSHRRDVPVRLFPVRASGHSSLHLSTGITDVAIMKILTPINSLQEVEMLAENGAEEFYCGLVPEEWLRRYGGALWLNRRSPKGGNVPTFAELNALIAAAHRYGIPVFLTLNAPTYAPEQMPLVIDLARRLVEEAEADALIIADPGLLMALVESGLDAPLHVSSLAATLNGRAIDFFRQWGVKRIILPRSVTLDEMRRLAETARGTVELEAFILNEGCAFEEGYCPTSKHHSVGAYCTGLVAMEANFLTARGEEVPPDKRDEVGALLQDYHRWLFFVNNAGCSLSPEGLPYGPCGLCAIPQMHRMGIASLKIVGREASSWRKLASLRLVKAIVDRVRQGIPADEVRAYAQSLRTPREYCRSGFMCYYRWW
;
A
#
# COMPACT_ATOMS: atom_id res chain seq x y z
N MET A 1 -9.17 -36.85 33.98
CA MET A 1 -9.01 -35.81 32.94
C MET A 1 -10.30 -35.72 32.16
N PRO A 2 -11.07 -34.62 32.20
CA PRO A 2 -12.30 -34.53 31.45
C PRO A 2 -12.00 -34.18 29.98
N THR A 3 -12.53 -34.99 29.08
CA THR A 3 -12.46 -34.84 27.63
C THR A 3 -13.37 -33.70 27.15
N LEU A 4 -12.76 -32.60 26.68
CA LEU A 4 -13.46 -31.53 25.98
C LEU A 4 -13.90 -32.03 24.59
N ARG A 5 -15.18 -32.41 24.47
CA ARG A 5 -15.83 -32.57 23.16
C ARG A 5 -16.28 -31.20 22.65
N HIS A 6 -15.52 -30.58 21.76
CA HIS A 6 -16.00 -29.43 21.00
C HIS A 6 -17.07 -29.91 19.99
N ARG A 7 -18.33 -29.52 20.20
CA ARG A 7 -19.36 -29.55 19.14
C ARG A 7 -19.17 -28.30 18.29
N VAL A 8 -18.69 -28.48 17.07
CA VAL A 8 -18.78 -27.44 16.02
C VAL A 8 -20.21 -27.48 15.49
N HIS A 9 -21.00 -26.45 15.77
CA HIS A 9 -22.28 -26.25 15.12
C HIS A 9 -22.03 -25.70 13.71
N LEU A 10 -21.96 -26.59 12.73
CA LEU A 10 -22.12 -26.21 11.33
C LEU A 10 -23.57 -25.75 11.15
N TYR A 11 -23.77 -24.46 10.85
CA TYR A 11 -25.09 -23.91 10.55
C TYR A 11 -25.76 -24.72 9.43
N ALA A 12 -26.96 -25.24 9.71
CA ALA A 12 -27.78 -25.93 8.73
C ALA A 12 -28.26 -24.94 7.64
N PRO A 13 -28.40 -25.38 6.38
CA PRO A 13 -28.85 -24.51 5.31
C PRO A 13 -30.32 -24.18 5.52
N VAL A 14 -30.63 -22.91 5.76
CA VAL A 14 -32.00 -22.40 5.73
C VAL A 14 -32.51 -22.58 4.30
N ARG A 15 -33.49 -23.48 4.12
CA ARG A 15 -34.25 -23.63 2.88
C ARG A 15 -35.10 -22.38 2.68
N GLY A 16 -34.52 -21.38 2.00
CA GLY A 16 -35.21 -20.19 1.52
C GLY A 16 -34.36 -19.62 0.40
N GLY A 17 -34.91 -19.56 -0.82
CA GLY A 17 -34.18 -19.16 -2.01
C GLY A 17 -33.50 -17.79 -1.84
N TRP A 18 -32.23 -17.71 -2.20
CA TRP A 18 -31.48 -16.46 -2.31
C TRP A 18 -32.10 -15.61 -3.42
N ARG A 19 -33.14 -14.84 -3.10
CA ARG A 19 -33.44 -13.60 -3.83
C ARG A 19 -32.77 -12.48 -3.04
N THR A 20 -31.52 -12.21 -3.36
CA THR A 20 -30.88 -10.94 -3.01
C THR A 20 -31.66 -9.82 -3.71
N ALA A 21 -32.63 -9.24 -3.01
CA ALA A 21 -33.07 -7.89 -3.28
C ALA A 21 -31.94 -6.96 -2.83
N LEU A 22 -30.90 -6.86 -3.68
CA LEU A 22 -30.01 -5.73 -3.67
C LEU A 22 -30.88 -4.52 -4.01
N SER A 23 -31.26 -3.73 -3.00
CA SER A 23 -31.81 -2.40 -3.26
C SER A 23 -30.81 -1.67 -4.16
N ALA A 24 -31.32 -1.01 -5.20
CA ALA A 24 -30.52 -0.37 -6.24
C ALA A 24 -29.59 0.73 -5.71
N GLU A 25 -29.67 1.07 -4.42
CA GLU A 25 -28.91 2.12 -3.74
C GLU A 25 -27.63 1.61 -3.05
N GLY A 26 -27.43 0.29 -2.91
CA GLY A 26 -26.26 -0.32 -2.26
C GLY A 26 -25.01 -0.56 -3.14
N LYS A 27 -25.00 -0.09 -4.40
CA LYS A 27 -23.95 -0.42 -5.40
C LYS A 27 -22.63 0.35 -5.30
N HIS A 28 -22.36 1.05 -4.20
CA HIS A 28 -21.08 1.76 -4.02
C HIS A 28 -20.09 0.92 -3.23
N ALA A 29 -19.78 -0.28 -3.72
CA ALA A 29 -18.49 -0.89 -3.40
C ALA A 29 -17.42 0.05 -3.97
N LEU A 30 -16.77 0.79 -3.07
CA LEU A 30 -15.71 1.78 -3.31
C LEU A 30 -14.51 1.15 -4.04
N LEU A 31 -14.65 0.89 -5.33
CA LEU A 31 -13.54 0.77 -6.25
C LEU A 31 -13.32 2.15 -6.86
N CYS A 32 -12.13 2.69 -6.66
CA CYS A 32 -11.67 4.01 -7.11
C CYS A 32 -11.72 4.18 -8.64
N SER A 33 -12.12 3.15 -9.39
CA SER A 33 -12.03 3.06 -10.84
C SER A 33 -13.04 3.92 -11.62
N HIS A 34 -14.09 4.48 -10.99
CA HIS A 34 -15.25 5.03 -11.73
C HIS A 34 -15.75 6.44 -11.33
N ARG A 35 -15.02 7.24 -10.54
CA ARG A 35 -15.40 8.66 -10.34
C ARG A 35 -14.80 9.55 -11.44
N ARG A 36 -15.68 10.21 -12.20
CA ARG A 36 -15.33 11.09 -13.34
C ARG A 36 -14.36 12.20 -12.92
N ASP A 37 -13.41 12.47 -13.81
CA ASP A 37 -12.33 13.42 -13.64
C ASP A 37 -12.82 14.86 -13.35
N VAL A 38 -12.29 15.45 -12.28
CA VAL A 38 -12.31 16.90 -12.08
C VAL A 38 -10.95 17.42 -12.57
N PRO A 39 -10.89 18.42 -13.47
CA PRO A 39 -9.63 18.96 -13.97
C PRO A 39 -8.78 19.49 -12.81
N VAL A 40 -7.60 18.89 -12.62
CA VAL A 40 -6.60 19.34 -11.64
C VAL A 40 -6.01 20.66 -12.11
N ARG A 41 -6.05 21.71 -11.27
CA ARG A 41 -5.34 22.96 -11.56
C ARG A 41 -3.83 22.68 -11.54
N LEU A 42 -3.21 22.80 -12.71
CA LEU A 42 -1.77 22.65 -12.88
C LEU A 42 -1.04 23.80 -12.16
N PHE A 43 -0.28 23.48 -11.11
CA PHE A 43 0.69 24.42 -10.56
C PHE A 43 1.97 24.37 -11.41
N PRO A 44 2.57 25.52 -11.78
CA PRO A 44 3.83 25.51 -12.50
C PRO A 44 4.94 24.96 -11.60
N VAL A 45 5.49 23.80 -11.96
CA VAL A 45 6.78 23.33 -11.43
C VAL A 45 7.85 23.99 -12.30
N ARG A 46 8.70 24.83 -11.71
CA ARG A 46 9.88 25.32 -12.41
C ARG A 46 10.80 24.13 -12.66
N ALA A 47 11.01 23.78 -13.93
CA ALA A 47 12.06 22.86 -14.33
C ALA A 47 13.40 23.43 -13.85
N SER A 48 14.01 22.78 -12.84
CA SER A 48 15.40 23.04 -12.49
C SER A 48 16.24 22.09 -13.33
N GLY A 49 16.98 22.67 -14.28
CA GLY A 49 17.93 21.94 -15.12
C GLY A 49 18.90 21.17 -14.25
N HIS A 50 19.11 19.90 -14.59
CA HIS A 50 20.14 19.07 -13.99
C HIS A 50 21.51 19.61 -14.41
N SER A 51 22.21 20.27 -13.48
CA SER A 51 23.67 20.39 -13.55
C SER A 51 24.27 19.46 -12.51
N SER A 52 24.99 18.44 -12.97
CA SER A 52 25.82 17.58 -12.13
C SER A 52 26.98 18.39 -11.53
N LEU A 53 26.79 18.84 -10.29
CA LEU A 53 27.87 19.37 -9.46
C LEU A 53 28.12 18.36 -8.34
N HIS A 54 29.16 17.56 -8.51
CA HIS A 54 29.76 16.79 -7.43
C HIS A 54 30.35 17.77 -6.41
N LEU A 55 29.65 17.98 -5.30
CA LEU A 55 30.20 18.60 -4.10
C LEU A 55 30.53 17.51 -3.09
N SER A 56 31.83 17.22 -2.96
CA SER A 56 32.36 16.37 -1.89
C SER A 56 32.31 17.14 -0.57
N THR A 57 31.34 16.84 0.27
CA THR A 57 31.36 17.20 1.70
C THR A 57 30.93 15.99 2.51
N GLY A 58 31.79 15.57 3.45
CA GLY A 58 31.66 14.35 4.24
C GLY A 58 30.43 14.32 5.15
N ILE A 59 29.30 13.95 4.57
CA ILE A 59 28.11 13.47 5.25
C ILE A 59 28.06 11.98 4.93
N THR A 60 28.09 11.13 5.96
CA THR A 60 27.86 9.68 5.87
C THR A 60 26.79 9.39 4.81
N ASP A 61 27.06 8.51 3.84
CA ASP A 61 26.18 8.14 2.72
C ASP A 61 24.76 7.78 3.20
N VAL A 62 23.90 8.78 3.40
CA VAL A 62 22.47 8.57 3.58
C VAL A 62 21.93 8.41 2.18
N ALA A 63 21.58 7.17 1.83
CA ALA A 63 20.93 6.87 0.56
C ALA A 63 19.81 7.88 0.29
N ILE A 64 19.78 8.43 -0.93
CA ILE A 64 18.77 9.41 -1.31
C ILE A 64 17.40 8.73 -1.24
N MET A 65 16.53 9.25 -0.37
CA MET A 65 15.17 8.76 -0.17
C MET A 65 14.33 8.99 -1.44
N LYS A 66 13.91 7.92 -2.11
CA LYS A 66 13.21 7.92 -3.41
C LYS A 66 11.69 7.94 -3.28
N ILE A 67 11.00 8.33 -4.36
CA ILE A 67 9.53 8.26 -4.45
C ILE A 67 9.10 7.06 -5.30
N LEU A 68 8.48 6.08 -4.64
CA LEU A 68 7.92 4.90 -5.28
C LEU A 68 6.45 5.13 -5.68
N THR A 69 6.21 5.09 -6.98
CA THR A 69 4.92 5.42 -7.59
C THR A 69 4.25 4.18 -8.19
N PRO A 70 2.94 3.96 -7.96
CA PRO A 70 2.22 2.84 -8.57
C PRO A 70 1.94 3.11 -10.04
N ILE A 71 2.09 2.09 -10.88
CA ILE A 71 1.66 2.13 -12.29
C ILE A 71 0.88 0.86 -12.67
N ASN A 72 0.01 0.97 -13.66
CA ASN A 72 -0.72 -0.17 -14.24
C ASN A 72 -0.86 -0.10 -15.77
N SER A 73 -0.30 0.92 -16.42
CA SER A 73 -0.38 1.13 -17.87
C SER A 73 0.86 1.84 -18.39
N LEU A 74 1.28 1.47 -19.60
CA LEU A 74 2.40 2.09 -20.32
C LEU A 74 2.22 3.61 -20.47
N GLN A 75 0.97 4.06 -20.64
CA GLN A 75 0.63 5.48 -20.85
C GLN A 75 0.96 6.36 -19.63
N GLU A 76 1.15 5.76 -18.46
CA GLU A 76 1.46 6.50 -17.22
C GLU A 76 2.95 6.79 -17.07
N VAL A 77 3.82 6.04 -17.75
CA VAL A 77 5.27 6.03 -17.49
C VAL A 77 5.90 7.39 -17.73
N GLU A 78 5.78 7.94 -18.94
CA GLU A 78 6.35 9.24 -19.30
C GLU A 78 5.80 10.35 -18.40
N MET A 79 4.48 10.43 -18.26
CA MET A 79 3.82 11.43 -17.42
C MET A 79 4.34 11.41 -15.98
N LEU A 80 4.51 10.24 -15.37
CA LEU A 80 4.98 10.14 -13.99
C LEU A 80 6.49 10.33 -13.87
N ALA A 81 7.28 9.82 -14.82
CA ALA A 81 8.73 9.99 -14.87
C ALA A 81 9.11 11.47 -14.95
N GLU A 82 8.52 12.21 -15.89
CA GLU A 82 8.77 13.64 -16.07
C GLU A 82 8.32 14.49 -14.87
N ASN A 83 7.45 13.95 -14.01
CA ASN A 83 6.97 14.62 -12.80
C ASN A 83 7.67 14.14 -11.52
N GLY A 84 8.76 13.39 -11.65
CA GLY A 84 9.67 13.08 -10.54
C GLY A 84 9.41 11.77 -9.84
N ALA A 85 8.77 10.80 -10.50
CA ALA A 85 8.83 9.41 -10.05
C ALA A 85 10.27 8.92 -10.14
N GLU A 86 10.74 8.21 -9.12
CA GLU A 86 12.13 7.70 -9.06
C GLU A 86 12.17 6.17 -9.00
N GLU A 87 11.04 5.55 -8.66
CA GLU A 87 10.83 4.11 -8.70
C GLU A 87 9.37 3.84 -9.09
N PHE A 88 9.13 2.73 -9.78
CA PHE A 88 7.79 2.24 -10.09
C PHE A 88 7.52 0.89 -9.46
N TYR A 89 6.24 0.62 -9.16
CA TYR A 89 5.79 -0.74 -8.92
C TYR A 89 4.46 -1.04 -9.58
N CYS A 90 4.31 -2.27 -10.06
CA CYS A 90 3.11 -2.75 -10.71
C CYS A 90 2.90 -4.23 -10.40
N GLY A 91 1.85 -4.83 -10.99
CA GLY A 91 1.64 -6.26 -10.92
C GLY A 91 1.10 -6.75 -12.25
N LEU A 92 1.09 -8.07 -12.40
CA LEU A 92 0.56 -8.78 -13.55
C LEU A 92 -0.30 -9.93 -13.01
N VAL A 93 -1.41 -10.25 -13.68
CA VAL A 93 -2.11 -11.52 -13.50
C VAL A 93 -2.19 -12.17 -14.87
N PRO A 94 -1.33 -13.15 -15.18
CA PRO A 94 -1.28 -13.72 -16.52
C PRO A 94 -2.54 -14.53 -16.81
N GLU A 95 -2.89 -14.66 -18.10
CA GLU A 95 -4.08 -15.38 -18.53
C GLU A 95 -4.09 -16.83 -18.05
N GLU A 96 -2.92 -17.47 -17.99
CA GLU A 96 -2.76 -18.83 -17.47
C GLU A 96 -3.23 -18.99 -16.02
N TRP A 97 -2.99 -17.99 -15.18
CA TRP A 97 -3.48 -17.97 -13.80
C TRP A 97 -5.01 -17.91 -13.78
N LEU A 98 -5.58 -17.03 -14.59
CA LEU A 98 -7.03 -16.87 -14.70
C LEU A 98 -7.72 -18.12 -15.23
N ARG A 99 -7.12 -18.80 -16.22
CA ARG A 99 -7.65 -20.06 -16.75
C ARG A 99 -7.64 -21.18 -15.71
N ARG A 100 -6.61 -21.24 -14.86
CA ARG A 100 -6.44 -22.33 -13.88
C ARG A 100 -7.17 -22.09 -12.56
N TYR A 101 -7.20 -20.86 -12.07
CA TYR A 101 -7.67 -20.52 -10.72
C TYR A 101 -8.84 -19.51 -10.70
N GLY A 102 -9.21 -18.96 -11.87
CA GLY A 102 -10.26 -17.95 -11.98
C GLY A 102 -9.90 -16.59 -11.41
N GLY A 103 -10.86 -15.67 -11.40
CA GLY A 103 -10.68 -14.29 -10.91
C GLY A 103 -10.89 -14.11 -9.40
N ALA A 104 -11.32 -15.15 -8.69
CA ALA A 104 -11.57 -15.10 -7.24
C ALA A 104 -10.29 -15.32 -6.41
N LEU A 105 -9.31 -16.02 -6.97
CA LEU A 105 -8.00 -16.22 -6.36
C LEU A 105 -7.02 -15.22 -6.96
N TRP A 106 -6.62 -14.22 -6.19
CA TRP A 106 -5.73 -13.18 -6.68
C TRP A 106 -4.27 -13.62 -6.53
N LEU A 107 -3.50 -13.51 -7.62
CA LEU A 107 -2.06 -13.80 -7.64
C LEU A 107 -1.28 -12.82 -6.74
N ASN A 108 -1.77 -11.59 -6.58
CA ASN A 108 -1.18 -10.56 -5.73
C ASN A 108 -2.29 -9.79 -5.00
N ARG A 109 -1.95 -8.76 -4.21
CA ARG A 109 -2.93 -8.06 -3.36
C ARG A 109 -3.93 -7.16 -4.12
N ARG A 110 -4.09 -7.30 -5.43
CA ARG A 110 -5.08 -6.57 -6.23
C ARG A 110 -5.87 -7.52 -7.10
N SER A 111 -7.14 -7.15 -7.32
CA SER A 111 -8.00 -7.81 -8.29
C SER A 111 -7.31 -7.89 -9.66
N PRO A 112 -7.54 -8.96 -10.44
CA PRO A 112 -7.06 -9.03 -11.83
C PRO A 112 -7.50 -7.83 -12.68
N LYS A 113 -8.60 -7.16 -12.31
CA LYS A 113 -9.09 -5.96 -13.00
C LYS A 113 -8.63 -4.69 -12.28
N GLY A 114 -8.05 -3.75 -13.03
CA GLY A 114 -7.78 -2.38 -12.59
C GLY A 114 -6.44 -2.15 -11.88
N GLY A 115 -5.90 -3.14 -11.16
CA GLY A 115 -4.66 -2.96 -10.37
C GLY A 115 -3.41 -3.58 -10.97
N ASN A 116 -3.51 -4.20 -12.14
CA ASN A 116 -2.46 -4.97 -12.80
C ASN A 116 -2.32 -4.51 -14.26
N VAL A 117 -1.10 -4.64 -14.78
CA VAL A 117 -0.83 -4.52 -16.22
C VAL A 117 -1.56 -5.65 -16.94
N PRO A 118 -2.25 -5.39 -18.07
CA PRO A 118 -3.16 -6.38 -18.66
C PRO A 118 -2.47 -7.62 -19.24
N THR A 119 -1.30 -7.43 -19.86
CA THR A 119 -0.60 -8.49 -20.59
C THR A 119 0.90 -8.46 -20.33
N PHE A 120 1.56 -9.60 -20.56
CA PHE A 120 3.02 -9.70 -20.45
C PHE A 120 3.72 -8.80 -21.49
N ALA A 121 3.18 -8.70 -22.71
CA ALA A 121 3.73 -7.83 -23.74
C ALA A 121 3.65 -6.34 -23.36
N GLU A 122 2.53 -5.90 -22.78
CA GLU A 122 2.40 -4.55 -22.24
C GLU A 122 3.33 -4.31 -21.05
N LEU A 123 3.56 -5.32 -20.21
CA LEU A 123 4.51 -5.23 -19.11
C LEU A 123 5.93 -5.00 -19.63
N ASN A 124 6.39 -5.77 -20.63
CA ASN A 124 7.71 -5.59 -21.22
C ASN A 124 7.86 -4.20 -21.82
N ALA A 125 6.86 -3.71 -22.56
CA ALA A 125 6.88 -2.36 -23.13
C ALA A 125 6.92 -1.27 -22.04
N LEU A 126 6.20 -1.48 -20.93
CA LEU A 126 6.15 -0.58 -19.78
C LEU A 126 7.49 -0.53 -19.04
N ILE A 127 8.12 -1.68 -18.79
CA ILE A 127 9.43 -1.74 -18.13
C ILE A 127 10.49 -1.11 -19.02
N ALA A 128 10.54 -1.48 -20.31
CA ALA A 128 11.45 -0.86 -21.27
C ALA A 128 11.27 0.66 -21.35
N ALA A 129 10.03 1.15 -21.27
CA ALA A 129 9.77 2.58 -21.23
C ALA A 129 10.29 3.24 -19.95
N ALA A 130 10.11 2.62 -18.78
CA ALA A 130 10.60 3.13 -17.51
C ALA A 130 12.14 3.16 -17.46
N HIS A 131 12.79 2.11 -17.98
CA HIS A 131 14.25 2.03 -18.07
C HIS A 131 14.86 3.09 -18.99
N ARG A 132 14.15 3.55 -20.04
CA ARG A 132 14.59 4.72 -20.83
C ARG A 132 14.68 6.01 -20.00
N TYR A 133 13.93 6.11 -18.92
CA TYR A 133 14.02 7.21 -17.94
C TYR A 133 14.98 6.89 -16.78
N GLY A 134 15.63 5.72 -16.78
CA GLY A 134 16.49 5.26 -15.68
C GLY A 134 15.72 4.91 -14.40
N ILE A 135 14.42 4.65 -14.50
CA ILE A 135 13.55 4.36 -13.34
C ILE A 135 13.34 2.84 -13.22
N PRO A 136 13.69 2.22 -12.08
CA PRO A 136 13.47 0.80 -11.86
C PRO A 136 11.98 0.47 -11.63
N VAL A 137 11.59 -0.75 -11.99
CA VAL A 137 10.22 -1.28 -11.87
C VAL A 137 10.19 -2.55 -11.01
N PHE A 138 9.40 -2.50 -9.93
CA PHE A 138 9.23 -3.63 -9.00
C PHE A 138 7.89 -4.34 -9.20
N LEU A 139 7.92 -5.67 -9.28
CA LEU A 139 6.74 -6.48 -9.59
C LEU A 139 6.19 -7.18 -8.34
N THR A 140 4.87 -7.09 -8.12
CA THR A 140 4.24 -7.71 -6.96
C THR A 140 3.89 -9.18 -7.17
N LEU A 141 4.44 -10.06 -6.34
CA LEU A 141 3.98 -11.43 -6.07
C LEU A 141 3.65 -11.55 -4.57
N ASN A 142 2.85 -10.59 -4.09
CA ASN A 142 2.62 -10.37 -2.67
C ASN A 142 1.29 -10.93 -2.17
N ALA A 143 0.81 -12.04 -2.73
CA ALA A 143 -0.25 -12.79 -2.05
C ALA A 143 0.31 -13.33 -0.71
N PRO A 144 -0.49 -13.36 0.36
CA PRO A 144 0.00 -13.74 1.69
C PRO A 144 0.40 -15.22 1.77
N THR A 145 -0.17 -16.06 0.91
CA THR A 145 0.13 -17.49 0.82
C THR A 145 -0.17 -18.02 -0.58
N TYR A 146 0.68 -18.90 -1.09
CA TYR A 146 0.42 -19.73 -2.27
C TYR A 146 0.25 -21.19 -1.88
N ALA A 147 -0.75 -21.86 -2.46
CA ALA A 147 -0.95 -23.30 -2.26
C ALA A 147 0.16 -24.11 -2.96
N PRO A 148 0.47 -25.33 -2.51
CA PRO A 148 1.49 -26.17 -3.14
C PRO A 148 1.31 -26.34 -4.65
N GLU A 149 0.06 -26.45 -5.13
CA GLU A 149 -0.26 -26.62 -6.55
C GLU A 149 -0.08 -25.34 -7.37
N GLN A 150 -0.04 -24.19 -6.71
CA GLN A 150 0.22 -22.88 -7.31
C GLN A 150 1.71 -22.58 -7.42
N MET A 151 2.51 -23.10 -6.48
CA MET A 151 3.93 -22.74 -6.34
C MET A 151 4.75 -22.92 -7.63
N PRO A 152 4.63 -24.04 -8.39
CA PRO A 152 5.38 -24.19 -9.64
C PRO A 152 5.09 -23.10 -10.67
N LEU A 153 3.82 -22.69 -10.79
CA LEU A 153 3.42 -21.65 -11.72
C LEU A 153 3.92 -20.26 -11.28
N VAL A 154 3.93 -19.99 -9.97
CA VAL A 154 4.37 -18.70 -9.43
C VAL A 154 5.89 -18.55 -9.52
N ILE A 155 6.64 -19.64 -9.31
CA ILE A 155 8.10 -19.67 -9.50
C ILE A 155 8.46 -19.47 -10.98
N ASP A 156 7.77 -20.15 -11.89
CA ASP A 156 7.96 -19.96 -13.34
C ASP A 156 7.66 -18.51 -13.75
N LEU A 157 6.54 -17.96 -13.29
CA LEU A 157 6.20 -16.56 -13.52
C LEU A 157 7.27 -15.62 -12.96
N ALA A 158 7.78 -15.86 -11.76
CA ALA A 158 8.84 -15.04 -11.15
C ALA A 158 10.10 -15.01 -12.02
N ARG A 159 10.52 -16.16 -12.57
CA ARG A 159 11.65 -16.23 -13.51
C ARG A 159 11.37 -15.42 -14.76
N ARG A 160 10.22 -15.61 -15.40
CA ARG A 160 9.85 -14.88 -16.61
C ARG A 160 9.79 -13.37 -16.38
N LEU A 161 9.26 -12.93 -15.25
CA LEU A 161 9.22 -11.51 -14.88
C LEU A 161 10.62 -10.90 -14.77
N VAL A 162 11.62 -11.66 -14.31
CA VAL A 162 13.01 -11.19 -14.19
C VAL A 162 13.75 -11.31 -15.52
N GLU A 163 13.69 -12.48 -16.15
CA GLU A 163 14.51 -12.84 -17.32
C GLU A 163 13.96 -12.27 -18.63
N GLU A 164 12.64 -12.28 -18.82
CA GLU A 164 12.01 -11.82 -20.07
C GLU A 164 11.51 -10.38 -19.98
N ALA A 165 11.00 -9.97 -18.81
CA ALA A 165 10.44 -8.64 -18.61
C ALA A 165 11.45 -7.66 -17.99
N GLU A 166 12.61 -8.14 -17.52
CA GLU A 166 13.66 -7.34 -16.90
C GLU A 166 13.19 -6.55 -15.66
N ALA A 167 12.30 -7.14 -14.85
CA ALA A 167 11.87 -6.54 -13.59
C ALA A 167 13.05 -6.39 -12.61
N ASP A 168 13.22 -5.18 -12.06
CA ASP A 168 14.35 -4.85 -11.18
C ASP A 168 14.26 -5.50 -9.79
N ALA A 169 13.05 -5.84 -9.33
CA ALA A 169 12.84 -6.58 -8.08
C ALA A 169 11.47 -7.23 -8.02
N LEU A 170 11.34 -8.28 -7.21
CA LEU A 170 10.06 -8.91 -6.88
C LEU A 170 9.64 -8.58 -5.44
N ILE A 171 8.40 -8.13 -5.25
CA ILE A 171 7.80 -7.83 -3.95
C ILE A 171 7.02 -9.06 -3.47
N ILE A 172 7.55 -9.76 -2.47
CA ILE A 172 7.06 -11.04 -1.95
C ILE A 172 6.42 -10.85 -0.58
N ALA A 173 5.34 -11.58 -0.28
CA ALA A 173 4.74 -11.60 1.07
C ALA A 173 4.81 -12.98 1.73
N ASP A 174 4.62 -14.05 0.95
CA ASP A 174 4.66 -15.42 1.43
C ASP A 174 6.12 -15.88 1.68
N PRO A 175 6.52 -16.19 2.93
CA PRO A 175 7.84 -16.73 3.22
C PRO A 175 8.12 -18.03 2.48
N GLY A 176 7.11 -18.87 2.23
CA GLY A 176 7.26 -20.10 1.46
C GLY A 176 7.68 -19.84 0.01
N LEU A 177 7.10 -18.81 -0.62
CA LEU A 177 7.55 -18.38 -1.95
C LEU A 177 8.96 -17.79 -1.90
N LEU A 178 9.27 -16.93 -0.91
CA LEU A 178 10.61 -16.36 -0.75
C LEU A 178 11.68 -17.45 -0.71
N MET A 179 11.50 -18.44 0.16
CA MET A 179 12.43 -19.56 0.30
C MET A 179 12.55 -20.36 -1.00
N ALA A 180 11.41 -20.71 -1.61
CA ALA A 180 11.39 -21.47 -2.85
C ALA A 180 12.08 -20.74 -4.01
N LEU A 181 11.94 -19.41 -4.13
CA LEU A 181 12.63 -18.64 -5.17
C LEU A 181 14.16 -18.66 -4.97
N VAL A 182 14.63 -18.44 -3.74
CA VAL A 182 16.05 -18.48 -3.38
C VAL A 182 16.64 -19.88 -3.63
N GLU A 183 15.96 -20.93 -3.17
CA GLU A 183 16.38 -22.33 -3.36
C GLU A 183 16.36 -22.75 -4.83
N SER A 184 15.47 -22.15 -5.63
CA SER A 184 15.39 -22.40 -7.07
C SER A 184 16.51 -21.75 -7.88
N GLY A 185 17.38 -20.97 -7.22
CA GLY A 185 18.50 -20.25 -7.84
C GLY A 185 18.10 -18.98 -8.60
N LEU A 186 16.95 -18.38 -8.30
CA LEU A 186 16.55 -17.12 -8.94
C LEU A 186 17.52 -15.99 -8.52
N ASP A 187 18.28 -15.47 -9.48
CA ASP A 187 19.18 -14.33 -9.27
C ASP A 187 18.45 -13.01 -9.52
N ALA A 188 17.70 -12.56 -8.52
CA ALA A 188 16.93 -11.31 -8.59
C ALA A 188 16.86 -10.61 -7.22
N PRO A 189 16.84 -9.27 -7.17
CA PRO A 189 16.53 -8.55 -5.94
C PRO A 189 15.12 -8.89 -5.43
N LEU A 190 15.05 -9.33 -4.17
CA LEU A 190 13.78 -9.63 -3.50
C LEU A 190 13.47 -8.58 -2.45
N HIS A 191 12.25 -8.05 -2.51
CA HIS A 191 11.68 -7.10 -1.57
C HIS A 191 10.60 -7.80 -0.73
N VAL A 192 10.54 -7.52 0.56
CA VAL A 192 9.51 -8.07 1.45
C VAL A 192 8.39 -7.06 1.61
N SER A 193 7.19 -7.47 1.21
CA SER A 193 5.92 -6.75 1.38
C SER A 193 5.59 -6.54 2.86
N SER A 194 4.92 -5.43 3.16
CA SER A 194 4.33 -5.17 4.49
C SER A 194 3.38 -6.26 4.97
N LEU A 195 2.82 -7.05 4.04
CA LEU A 195 1.99 -8.22 4.34
C LEU A 195 2.74 -9.35 5.05
N ALA A 196 4.07 -9.35 5.05
CA ALA A 196 4.87 -10.28 5.85
C ALA A 196 5.04 -9.83 7.31
N ALA A 197 4.40 -8.73 7.73
CA ALA A 197 4.34 -8.23 9.10
C ALA A 197 5.73 -8.06 9.77
N THR A 198 6.67 -7.41 9.07
CA THR A 198 8.00 -7.11 9.63
C THR A 198 7.91 -5.97 10.65
N LEU A 199 7.61 -6.32 11.91
CA LEU A 199 7.32 -5.38 13.00
C LEU A 199 8.46 -5.23 14.03
N ASN A 200 9.52 -6.02 13.94
CA ASN A 200 10.63 -6.00 14.89
C ASN A 200 11.97 -6.34 14.22
N GLY A 201 13.08 -6.05 14.90
CA GLY A 201 14.42 -6.26 14.36
C GLY A 201 14.76 -7.72 14.04
N ARG A 202 14.22 -8.70 14.80
CA ARG A 202 14.45 -10.12 14.51
C ARG A 202 13.80 -10.55 13.20
N ALA A 203 12.66 -9.97 12.85
CA ALA A 203 12.05 -10.20 11.55
C ALA A 203 12.92 -9.63 10.41
N ILE A 204 13.55 -8.46 10.62
CA ILE A 204 14.55 -7.92 9.68
C ILE A 204 15.72 -8.90 9.51
N ASP A 205 16.29 -9.38 10.62
CA ASP A 205 17.41 -10.33 10.60
C ASP A 205 17.03 -11.64 9.89
N PHE A 206 15.80 -12.13 10.10
CA PHE A 206 15.27 -13.32 9.42
C PHE A 206 15.25 -13.11 7.91
N PHE A 207 14.64 -12.03 7.42
CA PHE A 207 14.55 -11.78 5.97
C PHE A 207 15.93 -11.49 5.35
N ARG A 208 16.84 -10.85 6.09
CA ARG A 208 18.23 -10.63 5.63
C ARG A 208 18.96 -11.94 5.34
N GLN A 209 18.73 -12.99 6.13
CA GLN A 209 19.35 -14.31 5.91
C GLN A 209 18.94 -14.94 4.57
N TRP A 210 17.78 -14.55 4.03
CA TRP A 210 17.27 -14.97 2.72
C TRP A 210 17.67 -14.02 1.58
N GLY A 211 18.64 -13.13 1.80
CA GLY A 211 19.19 -12.26 0.76
C GLY A 211 18.29 -11.07 0.35
N VAL A 212 17.21 -10.82 1.11
CA VAL A 212 16.28 -9.70 0.87
C VAL A 212 17.01 -8.36 0.84
N LYS A 213 16.69 -7.52 -0.16
CA LYS A 213 17.33 -6.22 -0.38
C LYS A 213 16.53 -5.05 0.18
N ARG A 214 15.21 -5.19 0.31
CA ARG A 214 14.34 -4.15 0.84
C ARG A 214 13.18 -4.73 1.65
N ILE A 215 12.82 -4.07 2.74
CA ILE A 215 11.66 -4.41 3.58
C ILE A 215 10.70 -3.24 3.59
N ILE A 216 9.44 -3.53 3.26
CA ILE A 216 8.34 -2.57 3.26
C ILE A 216 7.68 -2.65 4.63
N LEU A 217 7.79 -1.59 5.42
CA LEU A 217 7.28 -1.55 6.78
C LEU A 217 5.74 -1.50 6.79
N PRO A 218 5.08 -2.26 7.68
CA PRO A 218 3.64 -2.13 7.93
C PRO A 218 3.23 -0.70 8.29
N ARG A 219 2.02 -0.30 7.90
CA ARG A 219 1.47 1.05 8.18
C ARG A 219 1.24 1.34 9.66
N SER A 220 1.16 0.30 10.50
CA SER A 220 1.02 0.37 11.96
C SER A 220 2.31 0.79 12.66
N VAL A 221 3.47 0.64 12.00
CA VAL A 221 4.78 0.99 12.57
C VAL A 221 4.85 2.50 12.82
N THR A 222 5.01 2.86 14.09
CA THR A 222 5.21 4.24 14.52
C THR A 222 6.57 4.78 14.11
N LEU A 223 6.76 6.11 14.14
CA LEU A 223 8.06 6.73 13.86
C LEU A 223 9.15 6.29 14.84
N ASP A 224 8.77 6.03 16.10
CA ASP A 224 9.69 5.56 17.13
C ASP A 224 10.15 4.13 16.88
N GLU A 225 9.23 3.25 16.47
CA GLU A 225 9.54 1.89 16.06
C GLU A 225 10.36 1.88 14.77
N MET A 226 9.97 2.68 13.78
CA MET A 226 10.67 2.84 12.51
C MET A 226 12.14 3.22 12.72
N ARG A 227 12.43 4.11 13.68
CA ARG A 227 13.82 4.45 14.04
C ARG A 227 14.62 3.23 14.50
N ARG A 228 14.08 2.44 15.42
CA ARG A 228 14.74 1.22 15.95
C ARG A 228 14.94 0.17 14.87
N LEU A 229 13.96 0.04 13.97
CA LEU A 229 14.04 -0.85 12.81
C LEU A 229 15.12 -0.36 11.82
N ALA A 230 15.20 0.96 11.57
CA ALA A 230 16.23 1.56 10.73
C ALA A 230 17.63 1.38 11.29
N GLU A 231 17.80 1.43 12.61
CA GLU A 231 19.07 1.08 13.27
C GLU A 231 19.45 -0.39 13.02
N THR A 232 18.50 -1.31 13.11
CA THR A 232 18.73 -2.74 12.84
C THR A 232 19.07 -3.01 11.37
N ALA A 233 18.39 -2.32 10.45
CA ALA A 233 18.55 -2.49 9.00
C ALA A 233 19.82 -1.85 8.43
N ARG A 234 20.39 -0.86 9.14
CA ARG A 234 21.44 0.03 8.65
C ARG A 234 22.58 -0.73 7.96
N GLY A 235 22.85 -0.36 6.71
CA GLY A 235 23.93 -0.92 5.90
C GLY A 235 23.72 -2.37 5.43
N THR A 236 22.55 -2.96 5.66
CA THR A 236 22.28 -4.37 5.29
C THR A 236 21.05 -4.56 4.42
N VAL A 237 19.96 -3.84 4.70
CA VAL A 237 18.71 -3.91 3.94
C VAL A 237 18.06 -2.53 3.89
N GLU A 238 17.45 -2.19 2.76
CA GLU A 238 16.71 -0.95 2.62
C GLU A 238 15.35 -1.03 3.33
N LEU A 239 14.89 0.09 3.87
CA LEU A 239 13.53 0.22 4.41
C LEU A 239 12.68 1.11 3.52
N GLU A 240 11.45 0.69 3.27
CA GLU A 240 10.42 1.42 2.53
C GLU A 240 9.23 1.71 3.45
N ALA A 241 8.70 2.94 3.39
CA ALA A 241 7.60 3.40 4.23
C ALA A 241 6.43 3.93 3.40
N PHE A 242 5.20 3.68 3.85
CA PHE A 242 4.00 4.23 3.21
C PHE A 242 3.84 5.73 3.47
N ILE A 243 3.57 6.50 2.43
CA ILE A 243 3.48 7.96 2.56
C ILE A 243 2.12 8.55 2.20
N LEU A 244 1.34 7.87 1.34
CA LEU A 244 0.06 8.42 0.87
C LEU A 244 -1.02 7.37 0.52
N ASN A 245 -2.28 7.82 0.55
CA ASN A 245 -3.51 7.28 -0.05
C ASN A 245 -4.30 6.23 0.73
N GLU A 246 -3.77 5.05 1.03
CA GLU A 246 -4.59 3.97 1.63
C GLU A 246 -4.04 3.48 2.95
N GLY A 247 -4.86 3.51 4.01
CA GLY A 247 -4.52 3.03 5.35
C GLY A 247 -4.84 1.55 5.57
N CYS A 248 -4.54 1.07 6.78
CA CYS A 248 -4.99 -0.24 7.26
C CYS A 248 -5.78 -0.04 8.55
N ALA A 249 -7.01 -0.56 8.61
CA ALA A 249 -7.84 -0.50 9.82
C ALA A 249 -7.51 -1.62 10.82
N PHE A 250 -6.81 -2.64 10.36
CA PHE A 250 -6.35 -3.77 11.17
C PHE A 250 -4.83 -3.86 11.10
N GLU A 251 -4.27 -4.88 11.75
CA GLU A 251 -2.86 -5.18 11.63
C GLU A 251 -2.55 -5.81 10.25
N GLU A 252 -1.73 -5.12 9.47
CA GLU A 252 -1.36 -5.52 8.11
C GLU A 252 -0.58 -6.85 8.15
N GLY A 253 -0.95 -7.80 7.29
CA GLY A 253 -0.32 -9.13 7.24
C GLY A 253 -0.94 -10.19 8.16
N TYR A 254 -1.55 -9.81 9.29
CA TYR A 254 -2.19 -10.79 10.21
C TYR A 254 -3.69 -10.97 10.01
N CYS A 255 -4.37 -10.05 9.33
CA CYS A 255 -5.81 -10.15 9.14
C CYS A 255 -6.19 -11.34 8.22
N PRO A 256 -6.89 -12.39 8.70
CA PRO A 256 -7.21 -13.58 7.91
C PRO A 256 -8.29 -13.29 6.85
N THR A 257 -9.11 -12.26 7.05
CA THR A 257 -10.09 -11.82 6.05
C THR A 257 -9.42 -11.30 4.78
N SER A 258 -8.10 -11.05 4.81
CA SER A 258 -7.32 -10.73 3.62
C SER A 258 -7.35 -11.85 2.58
N LYS A 259 -7.55 -13.12 2.98
CA LYS A 259 -7.65 -14.28 2.08
C LYS A 259 -9.03 -14.44 1.43
N HIS A 260 -10.08 -13.86 2.02
CA HIS A 260 -11.45 -14.02 1.55
C HIS A 260 -11.81 -12.93 0.52
N HIS A 261 -11.24 -13.04 -0.69
CA HIS A 261 -11.43 -12.06 -1.77
C HIS A 261 -12.89 -11.92 -2.23
N SER A 262 -13.77 -12.89 -1.94
CA SER A 262 -15.19 -12.89 -2.32
C SER A 262 -16.04 -11.88 -1.52
N VAL A 263 -15.59 -11.43 -0.35
CA VAL A 263 -16.29 -10.42 0.47
C VAL A 263 -15.66 -9.04 0.37
N GLY A 264 -14.66 -8.86 -0.50
CA GLY A 264 -13.92 -7.62 -0.64
C GLY A 264 -13.10 -7.26 0.60
N ALA A 265 -12.78 -5.96 0.75
CA ALA A 265 -12.05 -5.46 1.90
C ALA A 265 -12.97 -5.38 3.13
N TYR A 266 -13.05 -6.49 3.88
CA TYR A 266 -13.87 -6.62 5.11
C TYR A 266 -13.74 -5.42 6.05
N CYS A 267 -12.51 -4.93 6.28
CA CYS A 267 -12.20 -3.76 7.10
C CYS A 267 -12.98 -2.50 6.73
N THR A 268 -13.29 -2.32 5.45
CA THR A 268 -14.02 -1.16 4.94
C THR A 268 -15.50 -1.41 4.77
N GLY A 269 -15.93 -2.68 4.78
CA GLY A 269 -17.32 -3.10 4.67
C GLY A 269 -18.09 -3.07 5.98
N LEU A 270 -17.40 -2.96 7.13
CA LEU A 270 -18.02 -2.93 8.46
C LEU A 270 -19.10 -1.85 8.60
N VAL A 271 -18.92 -0.69 7.96
CA VAL A 271 -19.90 0.42 7.99
C VAL A 271 -21.24 0.08 7.35
N ALA A 272 -21.30 -0.97 6.53
CA ALA A 272 -22.51 -1.42 5.85
C ALA A 272 -23.15 -2.65 6.51
N MET A 273 -22.61 -3.12 7.64
CA MET A 273 -23.13 -4.29 8.36
C MET A 273 -24.04 -3.83 9.51
N GLU A 274 -25.15 -4.55 9.72
CA GLU A 274 -25.96 -4.38 10.93
C GLU A 274 -25.18 -4.91 12.14
N ALA A 275 -24.98 -4.06 13.15
CA ALA A 275 -24.24 -4.41 14.36
C ALA A 275 -25.16 -4.39 15.57
N ASN A 276 -25.20 -5.51 16.30
CA ASN A 276 -25.85 -5.60 17.61
C ASN A 276 -24.78 -5.46 18.70
N PHE A 277 -24.89 -4.42 19.51
CA PHE A 277 -23.98 -4.19 20.63
C PHE A 277 -24.52 -4.89 21.87
N LEU A 278 -23.67 -5.70 22.50
CA LEU A 278 -23.95 -6.40 23.73
C LEU A 278 -22.91 -6.04 24.78
N THR A 279 -23.27 -6.16 26.05
CA THR A 279 -22.31 -6.07 27.16
C THR A 279 -21.32 -7.24 27.11
N ALA A 280 -20.24 -7.18 27.88
CA ALA A 280 -19.29 -8.30 28.01
C ALA A 280 -19.95 -9.61 28.51
N ARG A 281 -21.17 -9.54 29.05
CA ARG A 281 -21.97 -10.70 29.51
C ARG A 281 -22.98 -11.20 28.45
N GLY A 282 -23.04 -10.56 27.29
CA GLY A 282 -24.00 -10.89 26.22
C GLY A 282 -25.39 -10.28 26.42
N GLU A 283 -25.54 -9.31 27.30
CA GLU A 283 -26.81 -8.62 27.58
C GLU A 283 -26.97 -7.40 26.66
N GLU A 284 -28.20 -6.89 26.51
CA GLU A 284 -28.43 -5.64 25.78
C GLU A 284 -27.71 -4.45 26.45
N VAL A 285 -27.26 -3.50 25.63
CA VAL A 285 -26.68 -2.26 26.13
C VAL A 285 -27.73 -1.47 26.93
N PRO A 286 -27.44 -1.09 28.20
CA PRO A 286 -28.33 -0.30 29.03
C PRO A 286 -28.80 0.98 28.30
N PRO A 287 -30.08 1.39 28.43
CA PRO A 287 -30.61 2.54 27.71
C PRO A 287 -29.78 3.83 27.86
N ASP A 288 -29.24 4.08 29.04
CA ASP A 288 -28.39 5.24 29.37
C ASP A 288 -27.02 5.21 28.67
N LYS A 289 -26.61 4.06 28.13
CA LYS A 289 -25.34 3.88 27.40
C LYS A 289 -25.49 3.87 25.89
N ARG A 290 -26.72 3.84 25.37
CA ARG A 290 -26.98 3.73 23.93
C ARG A 290 -26.45 4.94 23.14
N ASP A 291 -26.61 6.14 23.69
CA ASP A 291 -26.13 7.38 23.05
C ASP A 291 -24.59 7.43 22.99
N GLU A 292 -23.92 6.99 24.05
CA GLU A 292 -22.46 6.88 24.11
C GLU A 292 -21.93 5.90 23.06
N VAL A 293 -22.53 4.71 22.96
CA VAL A 293 -22.19 3.72 21.92
C VAL A 293 -22.42 4.28 20.52
N GLY A 294 -23.54 4.99 20.32
CA GLY A 294 -23.83 5.65 19.04
C GLY A 294 -22.78 6.69 18.65
N ALA A 295 -22.34 7.51 19.59
CA ALA A 295 -21.29 8.52 19.36
C ALA A 295 -19.94 7.87 19.01
N LEU A 296 -19.54 6.82 19.73
CA LEU A 296 -18.31 6.06 19.45
C LEU A 296 -18.36 5.39 18.08
N LEU A 297 -19.50 4.84 17.68
CA LEU A 297 -19.67 4.24 16.36
C LEU A 297 -19.55 5.27 15.23
N GLN A 298 -20.11 6.47 15.41
CA GLN A 298 -19.95 7.55 14.45
C GLN A 298 -18.49 8.00 14.31
N ASP A 299 -17.75 8.07 15.42
CA ASP A 299 -16.32 8.41 15.38
C ASP A 299 -15.50 7.30 14.69
N TYR A 300 -15.81 6.03 14.96
CA TYR A 300 -15.22 4.90 14.26
C TYR A 300 -15.49 4.93 12.75
N HIS A 301 -16.73 5.21 12.33
CA HIS A 301 -17.09 5.35 10.92
C HIS A 301 -16.34 6.51 10.24
N ARG A 302 -16.18 7.62 10.96
CA ARG A 302 -15.41 8.77 10.47
C ARG A 302 -13.94 8.41 10.31
N TRP A 303 -13.34 7.74 11.28
CA TRP A 303 -11.96 7.25 11.16
C TRP A 303 -11.82 6.27 9.99
N LEU A 304 -12.72 5.29 9.85
CA LEU A 304 -12.73 4.33 8.74
C LEU A 304 -12.83 5.02 7.37
N PHE A 305 -13.62 6.09 7.25
CA PHE A 305 -13.69 6.88 6.02
C PHE A 305 -12.31 7.41 5.63
N PHE A 306 -11.56 8.00 6.57
CA PHE A 306 -10.22 8.51 6.31
C PHE A 306 -9.22 7.39 6.00
N VAL A 307 -9.25 6.29 6.76
CA VAL A 307 -8.41 5.10 6.53
C VAL A 307 -8.65 4.54 5.13
N ASN A 308 -9.91 4.51 4.68
CA ASN A 308 -10.31 4.09 3.35
C ASN A 308 -10.19 5.22 2.31
N ASN A 309 -9.02 5.87 2.26
CA ASN A 309 -8.64 6.85 1.24
C ASN A 309 -9.61 8.04 1.13
N ALA A 310 -10.32 8.38 2.22
CA ALA A 310 -11.35 9.42 2.26
C ALA A 310 -12.36 9.29 1.10
N GLY A 311 -12.76 8.06 0.75
CA GLY A 311 -13.68 7.80 -0.36
C GLY A 311 -13.15 8.21 -1.73
N CYS A 312 -11.83 8.19 -1.93
CA CYS A 312 -11.15 8.65 -3.14
C CYS A 312 -11.41 10.14 -3.47
N SER A 313 -11.74 10.95 -2.47
CA SER A 313 -12.00 12.38 -2.67
C SER A 313 -10.71 13.18 -2.95
N LEU A 314 -10.91 14.37 -3.50
CA LEU A 314 -9.86 15.34 -3.84
C LEU A 314 -10.18 16.69 -3.18
N SER A 315 -9.15 17.47 -2.87
CA SER A 315 -9.30 18.87 -2.50
C SER A 315 -9.81 19.71 -3.68
N PRO A 316 -10.30 20.94 -3.44
CA PRO A 316 -10.63 21.89 -4.52
C PRO A 316 -9.46 22.11 -5.50
N GLU A 317 -8.22 21.98 -5.02
CA GLU A 317 -6.99 22.07 -5.81
C GLU A 317 -6.62 20.77 -6.54
N GLY A 318 -7.42 19.72 -6.42
CA GLY A 318 -7.18 18.43 -7.07
C GLY A 318 -6.18 17.52 -6.35
N LEU A 319 -5.86 17.80 -5.08
CA LEU A 319 -4.93 16.97 -4.30
C LEU A 319 -5.67 15.83 -3.58
N PRO A 320 -5.12 14.61 -3.57
CA PRO A 320 -5.79 13.46 -2.96
C PRO A 320 -5.85 13.57 -1.43
N TYR A 321 -7.05 13.33 -0.88
CA TYR A 321 -7.23 12.97 0.52
C TYR A 321 -6.99 11.48 0.75
N GLY A 322 -6.93 11.08 2.02
CA GLY A 322 -6.57 9.74 2.47
C GLY A 322 -5.39 9.79 3.43
N PRO A 323 -4.92 8.63 3.92
CA PRO A 323 -3.83 8.60 4.87
C PRO A 323 -2.55 9.21 4.30
N CYS A 324 -1.83 9.92 5.16
CA CYS A 324 -0.82 10.90 4.82
C CYS A 324 0.30 10.87 5.85
N GLY A 325 1.54 10.76 5.37
CA GLY A 325 2.76 10.81 6.18
C GLY A 325 3.66 12.00 5.87
N LEU A 326 3.20 12.99 5.09
CA LEU A 326 4.06 14.08 4.58
C LEU A 326 4.87 14.80 5.67
N CYS A 327 4.29 15.03 6.85
CA CYS A 327 4.98 15.70 7.96
C CYS A 327 6.12 14.86 8.56
N ALA A 328 6.15 13.55 8.31
CA ALA A 328 7.14 12.62 8.81
C ALA A 328 8.37 12.48 7.89
N ILE A 329 8.29 12.97 6.65
CA ILE A 329 9.36 12.87 5.64
C ILE A 329 10.72 13.38 6.15
N PRO A 330 10.83 14.53 6.87
CA PRO A 330 12.11 14.96 7.42
C PRO A 330 12.71 13.98 8.42
N GLN A 331 11.88 13.31 9.23
CA GLN A 331 12.35 12.31 10.19
C GLN A 331 12.78 11.02 9.48
N MET A 332 11.98 10.55 8.52
CA MET A 332 12.31 9.38 7.68
C MET A 332 13.62 9.56 6.92
N HIS A 333 13.86 10.76 6.38
CA HIS A 333 15.12 11.10 5.71
C HIS A 333 16.32 10.95 6.66
N ARG A 334 16.24 11.48 7.88
CA ARG A 334 17.31 11.32 8.89
C ARG A 334 17.50 9.87 9.34
N MET A 335 16.43 9.08 9.34
CA MET A 335 16.50 7.64 9.67
C MET A 335 17.16 6.82 8.56
N GLY A 336 17.26 7.36 7.33
CA GLY A 336 17.77 6.63 6.17
C GLY A 336 16.73 5.70 5.55
N ILE A 337 15.44 6.05 5.61
CA ILE A 337 14.40 5.35 4.85
C ILE A 337 14.67 5.57 3.36
N ALA A 338 14.80 4.48 2.61
CA ALA A 338 15.27 4.48 1.23
C ALA A 338 14.16 4.86 0.24
N SER A 339 12.91 4.50 0.53
CA SER A 339 11.80 4.70 -0.41
C SER A 339 10.48 5.07 0.28
N LEU A 340 9.75 6.01 -0.33
CA LEU A 340 8.44 6.49 0.10
C LEU A 340 7.36 5.99 -0.86
N LYS A 341 6.50 5.11 -0.36
CA LYS A 341 5.47 4.43 -1.15
C LYS A 341 4.17 5.20 -1.22
N ILE A 342 3.80 5.58 -2.44
CA ILE A 342 2.46 6.04 -2.79
C ILE A 342 1.60 4.80 -3.08
N VAL A 343 0.43 4.69 -2.45
CA VAL A 343 -0.49 3.56 -2.65
C VAL A 343 -1.54 3.91 -3.69
N GLY A 344 -1.97 2.94 -4.51
CA GLY A 344 -3.12 3.10 -5.39
C GLY A 344 -2.88 2.65 -6.82
N ARG A 345 -2.55 1.37 -7.03
CA ARG A 345 -2.41 0.80 -8.39
C ARG A 345 -3.71 0.89 -9.20
N GLU A 346 -4.86 0.82 -8.51
CA GLU A 346 -6.20 0.93 -9.10
C GLU A 346 -6.70 2.37 -9.23
N ALA A 347 -5.92 3.36 -8.78
CA ALA A 347 -6.28 4.76 -8.91
C ALA A 347 -6.16 5.23 -10.36
N SER A 348 -6.91 6.28 -10.72
CA SER A 348 -6.76 6.94 -12.02
C SER A 348 -5.35 7.53 -12.17
N SER A 349 -4.87 7.61 -13.41
CA SER A 349 -3.56 8.16 -13.75
C SER A 349 -3.38 9.59 -13.21
N TRP A 350 -4.44 10.41 -13.25
CA TRP A 350 -4.44 11.75 -12.66
C TRP A 350 -4.30 11.77 -11.15
N ARG A 351 -4.93 10.83 -10.43
CA ARG A 351 -4.77 10.72 -8.97
C ARG A 351 -3.36 10.27 -8.62
N LYS A 352 -2.75 9.37 -9.40
CA LYS A 352 -1.34 8.96 -9.23
C LYS A 352 -0.41 10.15 -9.43
N LEU A 353 -0.60 10.94 -10.48
CA LEU A 353 0.17 12.16 -10.74
C LEU A 353 0.02 13.20 -9.61
N ALA A 354 -1.21 13.45 -9.16
CA ALA A 354 -1.47 14.38 -8.05
C ALA A 354 -0.81 13.91 -6.75
N SER A 355 -0.85 12.60 -6.48
CA SER A 355 -0.15 11.98 -5.34
C SER A 355 1.37 12.18 -5.42
N LEU A 356 1.95 11.92 -6.60
CA LEU A 356 3.37 12.08 -6.86
C LEU A 356 3.82 13.53 -6.64
N ARG A 357 3.14 14.50 -7.27
CA ARG A 357 3.45 15.92 -7.12
C ARG A 357 3.38 16.38 -5.67
N LEU A 358 2.40 15.87 -4.93
CA LEU A 358 2.22 16.19 -3.52
C LEU A 358 3.39 15.68 -2.67
N VAL A 359 3.85 14.44 -2.90
CA VAL A 359 5.02 13.89 -2.19
C VAL A 359 6.31 14.59 -2.62
N LYS A 360 6.51 14.78 -3.94
CA LYS A 360 7.67 15.45 -4.54
C LYS A 360 7.88 16.85 -3.97
N ALA A 361 6.81 17.63 -3.81
CA ALA A 361 6.87 18.98 -3.23
C ALA A 361 7.45 19.00 -1.80
N ILE A 362 7.29 17.92 -1.04
CA ILE A 362 7.83 17.79 0.32
C ILE A 362 9.24 17.20 0.28
N VAL A 363 9.48 16.17 -0.51
CA VAL A 363 10.80 15.55 -0.70
C VAL A 363 11.82 16.58 -1.18
N ASP A 364 11.46 17.43 -2.15
CA ASP A 364 12.35 18.48 -2.67
C ASP A 364 12.77 19.48 -1.60
N ARG A 365 11.85 19.88 -0.73
CA ARG A 365 12.16 20.78 0.39
C ARG A 365 13.10 20.12 1.40
N VAL A 366 12.89 18.85 1.69
CA VAL A 366 13.79 18.09 2.58
C VAL A 366 15.18 17.96 1.95
N ARG A 367 15.28 17.67 0.65
CA ARG A 367 16.54 17.61 -0.09
C ARG A 367 17.26 18.96 -0.19
N GLN A 368 16.50 20.07 -0.19
CA GLN A 368 17.02 21.44 -0.15
C GLN A 368 17.48 21.87 1.27
N GLY A 369 17.34 21.00 2.28
CA GLY A 369 17.74 21.32 3.65
C GLY A 369 16.79 22.27 4.38
N ILE A 370 15.55 22.44 3.90
CA ILE A 370 14.56 23.28 4.58
C ILE A 370 14.26 22.71 5.98
N PRO A 371 14.20 23.55 7.04
CA PRO A 371 13.93 23.11 8.39
C PRO A 371 12.65 22.27 8.53
N ALA A 372 12.67 21.26 9.40
CA ALA A 372 11.60 20.27 9.49
C ALA A 372 10.24 20.86 9.93
N ASP A 373 10.25 21.91 10.74
CA ASP A 373 9.08 22.66 11.15
C ASP A 373 8.46 23.46 10.00
N GLU A 374 9.28 24.09 9.15
CA GLU A 374 8.82 24.74 7.92
C GLU A 374 8.25 23.74 6.91
N VAL A 375 8.93 22.60 6.71
CA VAL A 375 8.43 21.50 5.87
C VAL A 375 7.08 21.00 6.38
N ARG A 376 6.94 20.83 7.70
CA ARG A 376 5.67 20.42 8.34
C ARG A 376 4.57 21.46 8.11
N ALA A 377 4.86 22.75 8.33
CA ALA A 377 3.89 23.82 8.13
C ALA A 377 3.41 23.88 6.67
N TYR A 378 4.33 23.72 5.72
CA TYR A 378 4.01 23.64 4.30
C TYR A 378 3.17 22.41 3.97
N ALA A 379 3.56 21.21 4.44
CA ALA A 379 2.80 19.98 4.23
C ALA A 379 1.34 20.09 4.75
N GLN A 380 1.14 20.72 5.91
CA GLN A 380 -0.19 20.97 6.46
C GLN A 380 -0.98 22.00 5.65
N SER A 381 -0.32 22.99 5.05
CA SER A 381 -0.97 24.00 4.20
C SER A 381 -1.55 23.41 2.91
N LEU A 382 -0.97 22.32 2.39
CA LEU A 382 -1.45 21.59 1.21
C LEU A 382 -2.67 20.70 1.50
N ARG A 383 -3.12 20.61 2.77
CA ARG A 383 -4.27 19.80 3.19
C ARG A 383 -5.48 20.69 3.49
N THR A 384 -6.17 21.11 2.44
CA THR A 384 -7.41 21.89 2.46
C THR A 384 -8.62 20.95 2.37
N PRO A 385 -9.67 21.01 3.20
CA PRO A 385 -9.76 21.85 4.39
C PRO A 385 -8.84 21.34 5.51
N ARG A 386 -8.27 22.27 6.27
CA ARG A 386 -7.29 21.95 7.33
C ARG A 386 -7.85 21.10 8.46
N GLU A 387 -9.17 21.07 8.61
CA GLU A 387 -9.86 20.25 9.61
C GLU A 387 -9.60 18.75 9.44
N TYR A 388 -9.49 18.26 8.20
CA TYR A 388 -9.19 16.85 7.94
C TYR A 388 -7.79 16.48 8.44
N CYS A 389 -6.80 17.32 8.17
CA CYS A 389 -5.45 17.15 8.69
C CYS A 389 -5.40 17.29 10.23
N ARG A 390 -6.09 18.29 10.79
CA ARG A 390 -6.14 18.55 12.24
C ARG A 390 -6.81 17.44 13.05
N SER A 391 -7.78 16.72 12.46
CA SER A 391 -8.44 15.58 13.11
C SER A 391 -7.47 14.45 13.50
N GLY A 392 -6.33 14.36 12.79
CA GLY A 392 -5.36 13.28 12.94
C GLY A 392 -5.80 11.95 12.30
N PHE A 393 -7.04 11.81 11.82
CA PHE A 393 -7.52 10.56 11.20
C PHE A 393 -6.87 10.25 9.85
N MET A 394 -6.38 11.27 9.14
CA MET A 394 -5.55 11.10 7.94
C MET A 394 -4.08 10.80 8.26
N CYS A 395 -3.61 10.87 9.50
CA CYS A 395 -2.18 10.74 9.77
C CYS A 395 -1.77 9.27 9.85
N TYR A 396 -0.81 8.83 9.03
CA TYR A 396 -0.19 7.50 9.22
C TYR A 396 0.56 7.41 10.55
N TYR A 397 1.27 8.48 10.89
CA TYR A 397 2.24 8.49 11.98
C TYR A 397 1.77 9.44 13.08
N ARG A 398 0.55 9.18 13.57
CA ARG A 398 -0.01 9.95 14.67
C ARG A 398 0.90 9.78 15.90
N TRP A 399 1.21 10.89 16.57
CA TRP A 399 1.87 10.88 17.86
C TRP A 399 0.90 10.23 18.84
N TRP A 400 1.26 9.08 19.42
CA TRP A 400 0.51 8.45 20.50
C TRP A 400 1.01 8.97 21.83
#